data_AF-A0A952K0R9-F1
#
_entry.id   AF-A0A952K0R9-F1
#
_cell.length_a   1.000
_cell.length_b   1.000
_cell.length_c   1.000
_cell.angle_alpha   90.00
_cell.angle_beta   90.00
_cell.angle_gamma   90.00
#
_symmetry.space_group_name_H-M   'P 1'
#
loop_
_entity.id
_entity.type
_entity.pdbx_description
1 polymer ?
#
loop_
_entity_poly.entity_id
_entity_poly.type
_entity_poly.pdbx_seq_one_letter_code
_entity_poly.pdbx_strand_id
1 'polypeptide(L)'
;MGLDTKRYSPRLLANGISNLKNELIGPEQAAYDASNAMEDLPRIIAEAYAEYQRRLRAANALDFDDLIGETVAVLQAFPQIAQYYRRRFRHILVDEYQDTNHAQYVLVRELVGRETEDGVTPAELCVVGDADQSIYAFRGATIRNIEDFERDFPNATTILLEQNYRSTQNILNAANAVISRNAGRREKRLWTAEGDGELIVGYVADNEHDEARFVAGEIDALADKGEITYNDVAVFYRTNNSSRALEEVFIRAGIPYKVVGGVRFYERREIRDIVAYLRVLDNPGDSVSMRRILNTPRRGIGDRAEACVAVYAENTGSSFNDALQAAAEGKVPMLNTRSEKCIAGFVELLDDLRGRLDGELGELVEAVLDRTGYRTELESSSDPQDLARLDNLNELVSVAHEFSTDLANAEALGEVDPADEDIPDTGVLEKFLERVSLVADADELPEHGAGVVTMM
;
A
#
# COMPACT_ATOMS: atom_id res chain seq x y z
N MET A 1 15.07 -0.35 -23.31
CA MET A 1 13.87 -0.63 -24.15
C MET A 1 13.56 0.46 -25.19
N GLY A 2 14.03 1.72 -25.05
CA GLY A 2 13.91 2.72 -26.14
C GLY A 2 12.48 3.14 -26.50
N LEU A 3 11.54 2.96 -25.56
CA LEU A 3 10.11 3.23 -25.77
C LEU A 3 9.80 4.73 -25.73
N ASP A 4 8.81 5.15 -26.51
CA ASP A 4 8.27 6.51 -26.45
C ASP A 4 7.46 6.70 -25.16
N THR A 5 8.06 7.40 -24.19
CA THR A 5 7.47 7.68 -22.87
C THR A 5 6.18 8.51 -22.91
N LYS A 6 5.89 9.24 -24.01
CA LYS A 6 4.62 9.96 -24.15
C LYS A 6 3.48 9.03 -24.55
N ARG A 7 3.78 8.03 -25.38
CA ARG A 7 2.79 7.02 -25.83
C ARG A 7 2.64 5.89 -24.81
N TYR A 8 3.73 5.46 -24.22
CA TYR A 8 3.80 4.38 -23.24
C TYR A 8 4.31 4.93 -21.91
N SER A 9 3.42 5.60 -21.18
CA SER A 9 3.77 6.16 -19.89
C SER A 9 4.08 5.03 -18.88
N PRO A 10 4.99 5.25 -17.90
CA PRO A 10 5.28 4.26 -16.87
C PRO A 10 4.04 3.78 -16.12
N ARG A 11 3.10 4.68 -15.83
CA ARG A 11 1.83 4.36 -15.16
C ARG A 11 0.96 3.42 -15.98
N LEU A 12 0.89 3.63 -17.30
CA LEU A 12 0.14 2.74 -18.19
C LEU A 12 0.72 1.32 -18.18
N LEU A 13 2.05 1.21 -18.27
CA LEU A 13 2.72 -0.09 -18.27
C LEU A 13 2.61 -0.78 -16.90
N ALA A 14 2.78 -0.05 -15.80
CA ALA A 14 2.61 -0.58 -14.44
C ALA A 14 1.20 -1.11 -14.21
N ASN A 15 0.16 -0.37 -14.61
CA ASN A 15 -1.22 -0.86 -14.53
C ASN A 15 -1.45 -2.11 -15.38
N GLY A 16 -0.85 -2.17 -16.58
CA GLY A 16 -0.91 -3.35 -17.44
C GLY A 16 -0.27 -4.58 -16.80
N ILE A 17 0.90 -4.41 -16.17
CA ILE A 17 1.59 -5.46 -15.42
C ILE A 17 0.75 -5.92 -14.22
N SER A 18 0.22 -4.98 -13.43
CA SER A 18 -0.60 -5.27 -12.27
C SER A 18 -1.85 -6.08 -12.63
N ASN A 19 -2.54 -5.70 -13.72
CA ASN A 19 -3.68 -6.48 -14.22
C ASN A 19 -3.29 -7.92 -14.60
N LEU A 20 -2.11 -8.13 -15.20
CA LEU A 20 -1.63 -9.49 -15.51
C LEU A 20 -1.34 -10.28 -14.24
N LYS A 21 -0.70 -9.67 -13.23
CA LYS A 21 -0.42 -10.31 -11.94
C LYS A 21 -1.68 -10.65 -11.15
N ASN A 22 -2.68 -9.77 -11.18
CA ASN A 22 -3.99 -10.00 -10.55
C ASN A 22 -4.77 -11.18 -11.17
N GLU A 23 -4.45 -11.54 -12.41
CA GLU A 23 -4.94 -12.72 -13.11
C GLU A 23 -3.97 -13.93 -13.01
N LEU A 24 -2.93 -13.84 -12.18
CA LEU A 24 -1.86 -14.84 -12.03
C LEU A 24 -1.14 -15.18 -13.34
N ILE A 25 -1.08 -14.24 -14.28
CA ILE A 25 -0.38 -14.40 -15.55
C ILE A 25 1.09 -13.99 -15.36
N GLY A 26 1.99 -14.97 -15.47
CA GLY A 26 3.44 -14.75 -15.42
C GLY A 26 4.01 -14.16 -16.72
N PRO A 27 5.27 -13.67 -16.71
CA PRO A 27 5.88 -13.02 -17.88
C PRO A 27 5.94 -13.90 -19.14
N GLU A 28 6.18 -15.20 -19.00
CA GLU A 28 6.24 -16.13 -20.13
C GLU A 28 4.87 -16.30 -20.79
N GLN A 29 3.82 -16.48 -19.98
CA GLN A 29 2.45 -16.60 -20.46
C GLN A 29 1.97 -15.28 -21.09
N ALA A 30 2.28 -14.14 -20.47
CA ALA A 30 1.96 -12.83 -21.03
C ALA A 30 2.61 -12.62 -22.41
N ALA A 31 3.87 -13.04 -22.59
CA ALA A 31 4.56 -12.98 -23.88
C ALA A 31 3.93 -13.91 -24.92
N TYR A 32 3.51 -15.11 -24.51
CA TYR A 32 2.79 -16.05 -25.37
C TYR A 32 1.43 -15.48 -25.82
N ASP A 33 0.62 -14.97 -24.89
CA ASP A 33 -0.70 -14.40 -25.19
C ASP A 33 -0.60 -13.16 -26.08
N ALA A 34 0.40 -12.30 -25.81
CA ALA A 34 0.65 -11.11 -26.60
C ALA A 34 1.20 -11.42 -28.01
N SER A 35 1.76 -12.62 -28.26
CA SER A 35 2.29 -12.98 -29.58
C SER A 35 1.22 -13.02 -30.67
N ASN A 36 -0.05 -13.24 -30.28
CA ASN A 36 -1.20 -13.27 -31.17
C ASN A 36 -1.95 -11.92 -31.22
N ALA A 37 -1.51 -10.91 -30.48
CA ALA A 37 -2.17 -9.62 -30.43
C ALA A 37 -1.91 -8.82 -31.73
N MET A 38 -2.99 -8.24 -32.29
CA MET A 38 -2.89 -7.34 -33.44
C MET A 38 -2.37 -5.94 -33.05
N GLU A 39 -2.47 -5.58 -31.78
CA GLU A 39 -2.06 -4.29 -31.23
C GLU A 39 -0.66 -4.34 -30.62
N ASP A 40 0.08 -3.24 -30.71
CA ASP A 40 1.43 -3.15 -30.15
C ASP A 40 1.46 -3.11 -28.61
N LEU A 41 0.40 -2.60 -27.97
CA LEU A 41 0.39 -2.34 -26.54
C LEU A 41 0.55 -3.62 -25.69
N PRO A 42 -0.21 -4.71 -25.91
CA PRO A 42 -0.03 -5.96 -25.17
C PRO A 42 1.39 -6.52 -25.26
N ARG A 43 2.00 -6.47 -26.46
CA ARG A 43 3.38 -6.91 -26.67
C ARG A 43 4.38 -6.08 -25.90
N ILE A 44 4.21 -4.75 -25.90
CA ILE A 44 5.07 -3.84 -25.14
C ILE A 44 4.90 -4.05 -23.63
N ILE A 45 3.68 -4.28 -23.15
CA ILE A 45 3.43 -4.61 -21.74
C ILE A 45 4.14 -5.92 -21.38
N ALA A 46 4.03 -6.98 -22.19
CA ALA A 46 4.68 -8.25 -21.92
C ALA A 46 6.22 -8.15 -21.93
N GLU A 47 6.81 -7.44 -22.89
CA GLU A 47 8.25 -7.16 -22.94
C GLU A 47 8.71 -6.37 -21.70
N ALA A 48 7.95 -5.34 -21.30
CA ALA A 48 8.25 -4.54 -20.13
C ALA A 48 8.10 -5.35 -18.84
N TYR A 49 7.09 -6.23 -18.77
CA TYR A 49 6.84 -7.11 -17.63
C TYR A 49 7.99 -8.08 -17.41
N ALA A 50 8.48 -8.74 -18.47
CA ALA A 50 9.60 -9.67 -18.35
C ALA A 50 10.87 -8.99 -17.79
N GLU A 51 11.21 -7.80 -18.30
CA GLU A 51 12.36 -7.04 -17.80
C GLU A 51 12.13 -6.50 -16.39
N TYR A 52 10.90 -6.06 -16.08
CA TYR A 52 10.51 -5.61 -14.74
C TYR A 52 10.66 -6.72 -13.70
N GLN A 53 10.07 -7.90 -13.94
CA GLN A 53 10.15 -9.03 -13.02
C GLN A 53 11.59 -9.54 -12.86
N ARG A 54 12.39 -9.53 -13.94
CA ARG A 54 13.81 -9.89 -13.89
C ARG A 54 14.59 -8.95 -12.96
N ARG A 55 14.36 -7.63 -13.06
CA ARG A 55 15.01 -6.63 -12.20
C ARG A 55 14.57 -6.75 -10.75
N LEU A 56 13.27 -6.98 -10.52
CA LEU A 56 12.69 -7.11 -9.20
C LEU A 56 13.28 -8.33 -8.45
N ARG A 57 13.37 -9.48 -9.14
CA ARG A 57 14.04 -10.69 -8.62
C ARG A 57 15.53 -10.48 -8.36
N ALA A 58 16.24 -9.80 -9.27
CA ALA A 58 17.66 -9.50 -9.07
C ALA A 58 17.91 -8.58 -7.85
N ALA A 59 16.92 -7.78 -7.46
CA ALA A 59 16.97 -6.93 -6.28
C ALA A 59 16.45 -7.63 -5.00
N ASN A 60 16.06 -8.91 -5.08
CA ASN A 60 15.37 -9.63 -4.01
C ASN A 60 14.17 -8.83 -3.44
N ALA A 61 13.34 -8.31 -4.35
CA ALA A 61 12.18 -7.50 -4.01
C ALA A 61 10.89 -8.14 -4.54
N LEU A 62 9.77 -7.72 -3.97
CA LEU A 62 8.41 -8.05 -4.41
C LEU A 62 7.61 -6.75 -4.47
N ASP A 63 6.67 -6.65 -5.40
CA ASP A 63 5.62 -5.63 -5.35
C ASP A 63 4.35 -6.20 -4.70
N PHE A 64 3.32 -5.35 -4.52
CA PHE A 64 2.09 -5.77 -3.83
C PHE A 64 1.39 -6.95 -4.48
N ASP A 65 1.37 -7.00 -5.81
CA ASP A 65 0.69 -8.08 -6.54
C ASP A 65 1.50 -9.40 -6.41
N ASP A 66 2.83 -9.31 -6.35
CA ASP A 66 3.70 -10.47 -6.11
C ASP A 66 3.51 -11.09 -4.72
N LEU A 67 3.15 -10.30 -3.69
CA LEU A 67 2.89 -10.86 -2.34
C LEU A 67 1.82 -11.96 -2.39
N ILE A 68 0.80 -11.78 -3.22
CA ILE A 68 -0.26 -12.77 -3.41
C ILE A 68 0.16 -13.79 -4.45
N GLY A 69 0.66 -13.35 -5.62
CA GLY A 69 1.01 -14.23 -6.73
C GLY A 69 2.10 -15.25 -6.40
N GLU A 70 3.19 -14.82 -5.75
CA GLU A 70 4.28 -15.72 -5.35
C GLU A 70 3.84 -16.63 -4.18
N THR A 71 2.98 -16.17 -3.27
CA THR A 71 2.38 -17.04 -2.24
C THR A 71 1.57 -18.17 -2.87
N VAL A 72 0.70 -17.86 -3.86
CA VAL A 72 -0.03 -18.88 -4.61
C VAL A 72 0.93 -19.83 -5.32
N ALA A 73 1.98 -19.31 -5.96
CA ALA A 73 2.97 -20.13 -6.65
C ALA A 73 3.69 -21.10 -5.69
N VAL A 74 4.06 -20.65 -4.48
CA VAL A 74 4.66 -21.48 -3.45
C VAL A 74 3.71 -22.59 -3.00
N LEU A 75 2.44 -22.26 -2.72
CA LEU A 75 1.44 -23.25 -2.30
C LEU A 75 1.21 -24.32 -3.37
N GLN A 76 1.19 -23.93 -4.64
CA GLN A 76 1.00 -24.86 -5.76
C GLN A 76 2.25 -25.69 -6.09
N ALA A 77 3.44 -25.10 -5.98
CA ALA A 77 4.70 -25.80 -6.27
C ALA A 77 5.13 -26.75 -5.14
N PHE A 78 4.75 -26.45 -3.90
CA PHE A 78 5.18 -27.18 -2.70
C PHE A 78 3.96 -27.63 -1.87
N PRO A 79 3.30 -28.75 -2.24
CA PRO A 79 2.09 -29.23 -1.57
C PRO A 79 2.23 -29.42 -0.06
N GLN A 80 3.42 -29.76 0.44
CA GLN A 80 3.70 -29.87 1.87
C GLN A 80 3.50 -28.55 2.63
N ILE A 81 3.79 -27.41 2.00
CA ILE A 81 3.56 -26.07 2.57
C ILE A 81 2.06 -25.77 2.57
N ALA A 82 1.36 -26.08 1.47
CA ALA A 82 -0.10 -25.93 1.44
C ALA A 82 -0.80 -26.81 2.49
N GLN A 83 -0.36 -28.05 2.67
CA GLN A 83 -0.87 -28.97 3.69
C GLN A 83 -0.66 -28.43 5.11
N TYR A 84 0.46 -27.76 5.37
CA TYR A 84 0.72 -27.12 6.65
C TYR A 84 -0.35 -26.06 6.96
N TYR A 85 -0.56 -25.10 6.05
CA TYR A 85 -1.55 -24.04 6.25
C TYR A 85 -2.99 -24.57 6.29
N ARG A 86 -3.35 -25.55 5.46
CA ARG A 86 -4.67 -26.21 5.49
C ARG A 86 -4.96 -26.90 6.82
N ARG A 87 -3.93 -27.39 7.53
CA ARG A 87 -4.09 -27.99 8.86
C ARG A 87 -4.28 -26.94 9.95
N ARG A 88 -3.60 -25.79 9.81
CA ARG A 88 -3.68 -24.64 10.73
C ARG A 88 -5.01 -23.90 10.58
N PHE A 89 -5.37 -23.53 9.36
CA PHE A 89 -6.58 -22.76 9.05
C PHE A 89 -7.75 -23.68 8.73
N ARG A 90 -8.39 -24.22 9.77
CA ARG A 90 -9.58 -25.08 9.63
C ARG A 90 -10.86 -24.34 9.30
N HIS A 91 -10.91 -23.06 9.67
CA HIS A 91 -12.03 -22.18 9.39
C HIS A 91 -11.46 -20.90 8.79
N ILE A 92 -11.88 -20.58 7.58
CA ILE A 92 -11.43 -19.40 6.83
C ILE A 92 -12.63 -18.48 6.70
N LEU A 93 -12.46 -17.24 7.17
CA LEU A 93 -13.44 -16.18 7.05
C LEU A 93 -12.87 -15.10 6.13
N VAL A 94 -13.61 -14.75 5.08
CA VAL A 94 -13.21 -13.69 4.14
C VAL A 94 -14.32 -12.64 4.10
N ASP A 95 -13.99 -11.43 4.50
CA ASP A 95 -14.88 -10.27 4.40
C ASP A 95 -14.67 -9.52 3.07
N GLU A 96 -15.60 -8.65 2.71
CA GLU A 96 -15.59 -7.84 1.48
C GLU A 96 -15.30 -8.65 0.20
N TYR A 97 -15.88 -9.85 0.12
CA TYR A 97 -15.56 -10.84 -0.92
C TYR A 97 -15.88 -10.35 -2.34
N GLN A 98 -16.79 -9.38 -2.48
CA GLN A 98 -17.11 -8.74 -3.77
C GLN A 98 -15.94 -7.97 -4.40
N ASP A 99 -14.96 -7.56 -3.59
CA ASP A 99 -13.82 -6.75 -4.03
C ASP A 99 -12.56 -7.59 -4.28
N THR A 100 -12.70 -8.92 -4.23
CA THR A 100 -11.59 -9.84 -4.51
C THR A 100 -11.25 -9.90 -6.00
N ASN A 101 -9.96 -9.97 -6.32
CA ASN A 101 -9.46 -10.27 -7.66
C ASN A 101 -9.24 -11.79 -7.88
N HIS A 102 -8.82 -12.20 -9.07
CA HIS A 102 -8.61 -13.62 -9.37
C HIS A 102 -7.48 -14.25 -8.52
N ALA A 103 -6.36 -13.55 -8.34
CA ALA A 103 -5.24 -14.03 -7.51
C ALA A 103 -5.67 -14.30 -6.05
N GLN A 104 -6.44 -13.39 -5.45
CA GLN A 104 -7.00 -13.55 -4.10
C GLN A 104 -7.97 -14.73 -4.02
N TYR A 105 -8.85 -14.88 -5.00
CA TYR A 105 -9.76 -16.03 -5.10
C TYR A 105 -8.97 -17.36 -5.14
N VAL A 106 -7.92 -17.43 -5.98
CA VAL A 106 -7.09 -18.64 -6.08
C VAL A 106 -6.35 -18.90 -4.77
N LEU A 107 -5.81 -17.87 -4.10
CA LEU A 107 -5.19 -18.02 -2.79
C LEU A 107 -6.15 -18.64 -1.77
N VAL A 108 -7.37 -18.11 -1.64
CA VAL A 108 -8.40 -18.66 -0.75
C VAL A 108 -8.70 -20.11 -1.09
N ARG A 109 -8.84 -20.43 -2.38
CA ARG A 109 -9.10 -21.80 -2.84
C ARG A 109 -7.94 -22.75 -2.52
N GLU A 110 -6.69 -22.33 -2.67
CA GLU A 110 -5.52 -23.12 -2.30
C GLU A 110 -5.47 -23.37 -0.79
N LEU A 111 -5.85 -22.39 0.04
CA LEU A 111 -5.90 -22.53 1.49
C LEU A 111 -7.06 -23.41 1.97
N VAL A 112 -8.21 -23.40 1.27
CA VAL A 112 -9.34 -24.29 1.56
C VAL A 112 -8.99 -25.74 1.21
N GLY A 113 -8.31 -25.95 0.08
CA GLY A 113 -7.96 -27.27 -0.42
C GLY A 113 -9.16 -28.07 -0.95
N ARG A 114 -8.89 -29.28 -1.43
CA ARG A 114 -9.89 -30.19 -2.02
C ARG A 114 -9.79 -31.57 -1.37
N GLU A 115 -10.92 -32.26 -1.22
CA GLU A 115 -11.00 -33.58 -0.57
C GLU A 115 -10.02 -34.61 -1.15
N THR A 116 -9.69 -34.50 -2.44
CA THR A 116 -8.99 -35.54 -3.20
C THR A 116 -7.48 -35.35 -3.34
N GLU A 117 -6.92 -34.22 -2.92
CA GLU A 117 -5.55 -33.84 -3.33
C GLU A 117 -4.46 -34.30 -2.35
N ASP A 118 -4.70 -34.31 -1.03
CA ASP A 118 -3.58 -34.34 -0.08
C ASP A 118 -3.82 -35.10 1.24
N GLY A 119 -4.96 -35.78 1.40
CA GLY A 119 -5.31 -36.50 2.65
C GLY A 119 -5.54 -35.59 3.86
N VAL A 120 -5.56 -34.27 3.66
CA VAL A 120 -5.96 -33.25 4.64
C VAL A 120 -7.41 -32.89 4.37
N THR A 121 -8.27 -32.98 5.38
CA THR A 121 -9.66 -32.51 5.29
C THR A 121 -9.67 -31.04 4.89
N PRO A 122 -10.46 -30.63 3.87
CA PRO A 122 -10.59 -29.24 3.47
C PRO A 122 -11.03 -28.34 4.63
N ALA A 123 -10.64 -27.07 4.57
CA ALA A 123 -11.12 -26.06 5.52
C ALA A 123 -12.59 -25.70 5.27
N GLU A 124 -13.27 -25.24 6.31
CA GLU A 124 -14.58 -24.60 6.18
C GLU A 124 -14.39 -23.15 5.74
N LEU A 125 -15.10 -22.74 4.69
CA LEU A 125 -15.04 -21.38 4.14
C LEU A 125 -16.35 -20.64 4.42
N CYS A 126 -16.25 -19.48 5.06
CA CYS A 126 -17.31 -18.50 5.17
C CYS A 126 -16.88 -17.21 4.46
N VAL A 127 -17.63 -16.79 3.45
CA VAL A 127 -17.40 -15.50 2.78
C VAL A 127 -18.56 -14.57 3.08
N VAL A 128 -18.23 -13.30 3.30
CA VAL A 128 -19.19 -12.22 3.48
C VAL A 128 -18.89 -11.17 2.41
N GLY A 129 -19.94 -10.63 1.82
CA GLY A 129 -19.79 -9.57 0.84
C GLY A 129 -21.12 -9.10 0.28
N ASP A 130 -21.06 -7.95 -0.37
CA ASP A 130 -22.20 -7.32 -1.00
C ASP A 130 -21.89 -6.98 -2.46
N ALA A 131 -22.51 -7.71 -3.38
CA ALA A 131 -22.40 -7.48 -4.82
C ALA A 131 -22.73 -6.03 -5.25
N ASP A 132 -23.67 -5.35 -4.54
CA ASP A 132 -24.04 -3.96 -4.84
C ASP A 132 -22.98 -2.94 -4.36
N GLN A 133 -21.98 -3.37 -3.58
CA GLN A 133 -20.90 -2.54 -3.04
C GLN A 133 -19.54 -2.75 -3.72
N SER A 134 -19.47 -3.57 -4.79
CA SER A 134 -18.22 -3.75 -5.53
C SER A 134 -17.82 -2.47 -6.27
N ILE A 135 -16.84 -1.75 -5.73
CA ILE A 135 -16.35 -0.47 -6.28
C ILE A 135 -14.90 -0.54 -6.78
N TYR A 136 -14.20 -1.66 -6.55
CA TYR A 136 -12.79 -1.83 -6.91
C TYR A 136 -12.54 -2.53 -8.25
N ALA A 137 -13.53 -2.59 -9.15
CA ALA A 137 -13.39 -3.23 -10.46
C ALA A 137 -12.19 -2.69 -11.29
N PHE A 138 -11.84 -1.41 -11.11
CA PHE A 138 -10.68 -0.79 -11.77
C PHE A 138 -9.31 -1.31 -11.26
N ARG A 139 -9.29 -2.04 -10.14
CA ARG A 139 -8.12 -2.74 -9.58
C ARG A 139 -8.15 -4.25 -9.86
N GLY A 140 -9.05 -4.71 -10.74
CA GLY A 140 -9.18 -6.13 -11.08
C GLY A 140 -10.13 -6.92 -10.19
N ALA A 141 -10.83 -6.27 -9.26
CA ALA A 141 -11.90 -6.93 -8.51
C ALA A 141 -12.97 -7.46 -9.46
N THR A 142 -13.44 -8.68 -9.20
CA THR A 142 -14.41 -9.35 -10.06
C THR A 142 -15.62 -9.79 -9.25
N ILE A 143 -16.75 -9.11 -9.47
CA ILE A 143 -18.06 -9.44 -8.87
C ILE A 143 -18.49 -10.90 -9.14
N ARG A 144 -17.97 -11.51 -10.21
CA ARG A 144 -18.24 -12.93 -10.50
C ARG A 144 -17.76 -13.85 -9.38
N ASN A 145 -16.73 -13.50 -8.62
CA ASN A 145 -16.25 -14.33 -7.51
C ASN A 145 -17.35 -14.57 -6.48
N ILE A 146 -18.14 -13.54 -6.14
CA ILE A 146 -19.26 -13.67 -5.21
C ILE A 146 -20.52 -14.23 -5.90
N GLU A 147 -20.80 -13.85 -7.15
CA GLU A 147 -21.99 -14.31 -7.88
C GLU A 147 -21.94 -15.81 -8.22
N ASP A 148 -20.76 -16.31 -8.57
CA ASP A 148 -20.49 -17.69 -8.96
C ASP A 148 -20.05 -18.56 -7.77
N PHE A 149 -20.06 -18.05 -6.54
CA PHE A 149 -19.61 -18.80 -5.36
C PHE A 149 -20.32 -20.16 -5.21
N GLU A 150 -21.64 -20.19 -5.45
CA GLU A 150 -22.44 -21.42 -5.39
C GLU A 150 -22.08 -22.43 -6.49
N ARG A 151 -21.47 -21.99 -7.60
CA ARG A 151 -20.97 -22.88 -8.66
C ARG A 151 -19.67 -23.56 -8.22
N ASP A 152 -18.81 -22.82 -7.54
CA ASP A 152 -17.49 -23.30 -7.11
C ASP A 152 -17.57 -24.10 -5.81
N PHE A 153 -18.53 -23.77 -4.95
CA PHE A 153 -18.86 -24.47 -3.71
C PHE A 153 -20.33 -24.93 -3.72
N PRO A 154 -20.68 -26.04 -4.40
CA PRO A 154 -22.07 -26.50 -4.56
C PRO A 154 -22.81 -26.82 -3.26
N ASN A 155 -22.07 -27.06 -2.16
CA ASN A 155 -22.63 -27.34 -0.84
C ASN A 155 -22.74 -26.08 0.03
N ALA A 156 -22.48 -24.89 -0.53
CA ALA A 156 -22.55 -23.63 0.21
C ALA A 156 -23.99 -23.35 0.67
N THR A 157 -24.11 -22.76 1.87
CA THR A 157 -25.37 -22.23 2.38
C THR A 157 -25.37 -20.72 2.25
N THR A 158 -26.33 -20.18 1.50
CA THR A 158 -26.47 -18.73 1.29
C THR A 158 -27.44 -18.14 2.29
N ILE A 159 -27.00 -17.10 3.03
CA ILE A 159 -27.81 -16.36 4.00
C ILE A 159 -27.84 -14.89 3.57
N LEU A 160 -29.04 -14.33 3.42
CA LEU A 160 -29.22 -12.92 3.08
C LEU A 160 -29.54 -12.12 4.35
N LEU A 161 -28.72 -11.11 4.63
CA LEU A 161 -28.93 -10.18 5.74
C LEU A 161 -29.56 -8.88 5.22
N GLU A 162 -30.89 -8.80 5.29
CA GLU A 162 -31.63 -7.66 4.73
C GLU A 162 -31.97 -6.57 5.76
N GLN A 163 -31.88 -6.89 7.04
CA GLN A 163 -32.10 -5.91 8.11
C GLN A 163 -30.85 -5.05 8.29
N ASN A 164 -30.99 -3.75 8.04
CA ASN A 164 -29.97 -2.76 8.27
C ASN A 164 -30.12 -2.15 9.67
N TYR A 165 -28.99 -2.02 10.38
CA TYR A 165 -28.89 -1.49 11.74
C TYR A 165 -28.10 -0.17 11.81
N ARG A 166 -27.84 0.47 10.67
CA ARG A 166 -27.00 1.69 10.56
C ARG A 166 -27.80 2.91 10.14
N SER A 167 -28.76 2.73 9.26
CA SER A 167 -29.46 3.81 8.55
C SER A 167 -30.96 3.76 8.78
N THR A 168 -31.56 4.96 8.77
CA THR A 168 -33.00 5.15 8.86
C THR A 168 -33.72 4.80 7.54
N GLN A 169 -35.04 4.61 7.60
CA GLN A 169 -35.80 4.11 6.46
C GLN A 169 -35.80 5.08 5.27
N ASN A 170 -35.73 6.40 5.49
CA ASN A 170 -35.62 7.38 4.41
C ASN A 170 -34.30 7.22 3.61
N ILE A 171 -33.18 7.02 4.31
CA ILE A 171 -31.88 6.75 3.68
C ILE A 171 -31.93 5.44 2.89
N LEU A 172 -32.44 4.36 3.49
CA LEU A 172 -32.56 3.07 2.82
C LEU A 172 -33.49 3.10 1.62
N ASN A 173 -34.59 3.86 1.68
CA ASN A 173 -35.51 4.01 0.55
C ASN A 173 -34.80 4.67 -0.64
N ALA A 174 -34.02 5.73 -0.40
CA ALA A 174 -33.23 6.38 -1.43
C ALA A 174 -32.16 5.45 -2.00
N ALA A 175 -31.40 4.77 -1.15
CA ALA A 175 -30.38 3.80 -1.57
C ALA A 175 -31.01 2.69 -2.45
N ASN A 176 -32.07 2.04 -1.97
CA ASN A 176 -32.80 1.00 -2.70
C ASN A 176 -33.34 1.49 -4.06
N ALA A 177 -33.85 2.72 -4.13
CA ALA A 177 -34.39 3.29 -5.37
C ALA A 177 -33.31 3.63 -6.40
N VAL A 178 -32.12 4.04 -5.95
CA VAL A 178 -30.96 4.26 -6.82
C VAL A 178 -30.43 2.92 -7.32
N ILE A 179 -30.16 1.97 -6.43
CA ILE A 179 -29.53 0.71 -6.79
C ILE A 179 -30.43 -0.20 -7.65
N SER A 180 -31.76 -0.05 -7.58
CA SER A 180 -32.70 -0.81 -8.42
C SER A 180 -32.61 -0.49 -9.91
N ARG A 181 -31.83 0.52 -10.30
CA ARG A 181 -31.56 0.84 -11.70
C ARG A 181 -30.48 -0.05 -12.33
N ASN A 182 -29.70 -0.77 -11.52
CA ASN A 182 -28.66 -1.67 -12.00
C ASN A 182 -29.29 -2.96 -12.56
N ALA A 183 -28.81 -3.41 -13.71
CA ALA A 183 -29.23 -4.67 -14.33
C ALA A 183 -28.34 -5.83 -13.86
N GLY A 184 -28.90 -7.04 -13.81
CA GLY A 184 -28.13 -8.26 -13.52
C GLY A 184 -27.86 -8.55 -12.04
N ARG A 185 -28.30 -7.68 -11.11
CA ARG A 185 -28.12 -7.92 -9.66
C ARG A 185 -29.05 -9.02 -9.14
N ARG A 186 -28.65 -9.67 -8.04
CA ARG A 186 -29.57 -10.46 -7.21
C ARG A 186 -30.54 -9.51 -6.49
N GLU A 187 -31.83 -9.84 -6.49
CA GLU A 187 -32.82 -9.02 -5.80
C GLU A 187 -32.63 -9.13 -4.29
N LYS A 188 -32.44 -7.99 -3.65
CA LYS A 188 -32.40 -7.84 -2.19
C LYS A 188 -33.02 -6.51 -1.81
N ARG A 189 -33.65 -6.43 -0.64
CA ARG A 189 -34.26 -5.18 -0.18
C ARG A 189 -33.90 -4.90 1.27
N LEU A 190 -33.08 -3.87 1.46
CA LEU A 190 -32.70 -3.43 2.79
C LEU A 190 -33.87 -2.75 3.51
N TRP A 191 -34.09 -3.08 4.77
CA TRP A 191 -35.10 -2.47 5.65
C TRP A 191 -34.53 -2.21 7.05
N THR A 192 -35.11 -1.27 7.80
CA THR A 192 -34.68 -0.96 9.18
C THR A 192 -35.85 -0.95 10.16
N ALA A 193 -35.56 -1.20 11.45
CA ALA A 193 -36.50 -1.05 12.55
C ALA A 193 -36.39 0.30 13.28
N GLU A 194 -35.44 1.17 12.90
CA GLU A 194 -35.16 2.45 13.57
C GLU A 194 -36.17 3.57 13.23
N GLY A 195 -37.10 3.30 12.33
CA GLY A 195 -38.11 4.26 11.87
C GLY A 195 -37.64 5.10 10.67
N ASP A 196 -38.44 6.11 10.33
CA ASP A 196 -38.26 6.87 9.09
C ASP A 196 -37.01 7.76 9.09
N GLY A 197 -36.68 8.35 10.24
CA GLY A 197 -35.61 9.34 10.36
C GLY A 197 -35.91 10.64 9.61
N GLU A 198 -34.89 11.49 9.49
CA GLU A 198 -35.02 12.76 8.77
C GLU A 198 -35.09 12.56 7.24
N LEU A 199 -35.58 13.59 6.54
CA LEU A 199 -35.61 13.59 5.08
C LEU A 199 -34.24 13.98 4.53
N ILE A 200 -33.86 13.37 3.40
CA ILE A 200 -32.62 13.72 2.69
C ILE A 200 -32.77 15.13 2.11
N VAL A 201 -31.82 16.00 2.44
CA VAL A 201 -31.76 17.38 1.93
C VAL A 201 -30.94 17.42 0.65
N GLY A 202 -31.51 18.03 -0.40
CA GLY A 202 -30.79 18.34 -1.63
C GLY A 202 -30.55 19.84 -1.75
N TYR A 203 -29.30 20.24 -1.98
CA TYR A 203 -28.91 21.63 -2.18
C TYR A 203 -28.18 21.79 -3.52
N VAL A 204 -28.47 22.88 -4.23
CA VAL A 204 -27.80 23.22 -5.50
C VAL A 204 -27.10 24.55 -5.31
N ALA A 205 -25.76 24.51 -5.37
CA ALA A 205 -24.92 25.69 -5.25
C ALA A 205 -24.61 26.31 -6.62
N ASP A 206 -24.28 27.61 -6.64
CA ASP A 206 -23.87 28.30 -7.87
C ASP A 206 -22.39 27.99 -8.24
N ASN A 207 -21.55 27.63 -7.26
CA ASN A 207 -20.16 27.19 -7.45
C ASN A 207 -19.66 26.35 -6.26
N GLU A 208 -18.44 25.79 -6.39
CA GLU A 208 -17.80 24.94 -5.38
C GLU A 208 -17.58 25.63 -4.02
N HIS A 209 -17.30 26.95 -4.00
CA HIS A 209 -17.15 27.68 -2.75
C HIS A 209 -18.50 27.96 -2.07
N ASP A 210 -19.59 28.10 -2.84
CA ASP A 210 -20.95 28.22 -2.30
C ASP A 210 -21.42 26.88 -1.71
N GLU A 211 -21.10 25.76 -2.36
CA GLU A 211 -21.33 24.41 -1.82
C GLU A 211 -20.57 24.20 -0.51
N ALA A 212 -19.27 24.49 -0.50
CA ALA A 212 -18.45 24.35 0.70
C ALA A 212 -18.92 25.24 1.86
N ARG A 213 -19.37 26.47 1.57
CA ARG A 213 -19.97 27.37 2.58
C ARG A 213 -21.29 26.85 3.12
N PHE A 214 -22.12 26.25 2.27
CA PHE A 214 -23.34 25.59 2.71
C PHE A 214 -23.03 24.43 3.67
N VAL A 215 -22.12 23.53 3.28
CA VAL A 215 -21.70 22.39 4.11
C VAL A 215 -21.15 22.86 5.47
N ALA A 216 -20.23 23.83 5.49
CA ALA A 216 -19.70 24.39 6.72
C ALA A 216 -20.79 25.01 7.61
N GLY A 217 -21.72 25.76 7.02
CA GLY A 217 -22.83 26.38 7.73
C GLY A 217 -23.78 25.37 8.37
N GLU A 218 -24.07 24.25 7.70
CA GLU A 218 -24.90 23.17 8.26
C GLU A 218 -24.17 22.46 9.42
N ILE A 219 -22.87 22.18 9.27
CA ILE A 219 -22.07 21.56 10.35
C ILE A 219 -22.06 22.46 11.58
N ASP A 220 -21.75 23.75 11.43
CA ASP A 220 -21.74 24.70 12.55
C ASP A 220 -23.13 24.84 13.18
N ALA A 221 -24.19 24.91 12.37
CA ALA A 221 -25.56 25.03 12.88
C ALA A 221 -26.00 23.80 13.69
N LEU A 222 -25.55 22.59 13.34
CA LEU A 222 -25.83 21.37 14.10
C LEU A 222 -24.97 21.26 15.36
N ALA A 223 -23.68 21.63 15.26
CA ALA A 223 -22.76 21.65 16.39
C ALA A 223 -23.18 22.70 17.45
N ASP A 224 -23.59 23.90 17.04
CA ASP A 224 -24.06 24.98 17.92
C ASP A 224 -25.33 24.60 18.70
N LYS A 225 -26.19 23.76 18.12
CA LYS A 225 -27.37 23.21 18.80
C LYS A 225 -27.01 22.09 19.79
N GLY A 226 -25.78 21.58 19.74
CA GLY A 226 -25.33 20.43 20.53
C GLY A 226 -25.95 19.10 20.08
N GLU A 227 -26.42 19.03 18.83
CA GLU A 227 -27.02 17.82 18.25
C GLU A 227 -25.95 16.82 17.79
N ILE A 228 -24.77 17.33 17.43
CA ILE A 228 -23.62 16.54 16.95
C ILE A 228 -22.31 17.07 17.53
N THR A 229 -21.27 16.25 17.45
CA THR A 229 -19.87 16.67 17.51
C THR A 229 -19.26 16.63 16.11
N TYR A 230 -18.13 17.29 15.89
CA TYR A 230 -17.46 17.25 14.58
C TYR A 230 -17.08 15.83 14.12
N ASN A 231 -16.87 14.89 15.06
CA ASN A 231 -16.58 13.49 14.76
C ASN A 231 -17.75 12.74 14.12
N ASP A 232 -18.99 13.24 14.28
CA ASP A 232 -20.18 12.60 13.75
C ASP A 232 -20.41 12.95 12.27
N VAL A 233 -19.52 13.77 11.68
CA VAL A 233 -19.64 14.27 10.32
C VAL A 233 -18.57 13.66 9.41
N ALA A 234 -19.03 13.09 8.30
CA ALA A 234 -18.19 12.71 7.17
C ALA A 234 -18.61 13.46 5.91
N VAL A 235 -17.64 13.96 5.14
CA VAL A 235 -17.84 14.61 3.84
C VAL A 235 -17.22 13.74 2.76
N PHE A 236 -18.07 13.15 1.93
CA PHE A 236 -17.66 12.27 0.83
C PHE A 236 -17.59 13.01 -0.51
N TYR A 237 -16.52 12.81 -1.26
CA TYR A 237 -16.38 13.35 -2.61
C TYR A 237 -15.86 12.33 -3.62
N ARG A 238 -16.11 12.56 -4.91
CA ARG A 238 -15.75 11.60 -5.96
C ARG A 238 -14.24 11.57 -6.26
N THR A 239 -13.56 12.71 -6.10
CA THR A 239 -12.14 12.88 -6.43
C THR A 239 -11.46 13.76 -5.39
N ASN A 240 -10.22 13.44 -5.01
CA ASN A 240 -9.48 14.18 -3.98
C ASN A 240 -9.28 15.67 -4.32
N ASN A 241 -9.30 16.06 -5.60
CA ASN A 241 -9.22 17.47 -5.99
C ASN A 241 -10.41 18.31 -5.50
N SER A 242 -11.54 17.68 -5.19
CA SER A 242 -12.74 18.34 -4.67
C SER A 242 -12.60 18.76 -3.19
N SER A 243 -11.65 18.19 -2.46
CA SER A 243 -11.41 18.51 -1.04
C SER A 243 -11.00 19.97 -0.83
N ARG A 244 -10.19 20.53 -1.74
CA ARG A 244 -9.53 21.83 -1.56
C ARG A 244 -10.49 22.98 -1.24
N ALA A 245 -11.62 23.08 -1.93
CA ALA A 245 -12.58 24.15 -1.70
C ALA A 245 -13.25 24.04 -0.32
N LEU A 246 -13.49 22.81 0.14
CA LEU A 246 -14.01 22.50 1.48
C LEU A 246 -12.97 22.82 2.55
N GLU A 247 -11.72 22.37 2.37
CA GLU A 247 -10.61 22.66 3.28
C GLU A 247 -10.42 24.17 3.50
N GLU A 248 -10.36 24.95 2.41
CA GLU A 248 -10.18 26.41 2.51
C GLU A 248 -11.32 27.09 3.29
N VAL A 249 -12.54 26.57 3.21
CA VAL A 249 -13.71 27.10 3.94
C VAL A 249 -13.71 26.63 5.39
N PHE A 250 -13.41 25.35 5.65
CA PHE A 250 -13.32 24.81 7.02
C PHE A 250 -12.24 25.53 7.83
N ILE A 251 -11.07 25.81 7.24
CA ILE A 251 -10.02 26.62 7.88
C ILE A 251 -10.55 28.01 8.26
N ARG A 252 -11.31 28.68 7.39
CA ARG A 252 -11.85 30.02 7.65
C ARG A 252 -12.98 30.02 8.68
N ALA A 253 -13.79 28.96 8.71
CA ALA A 253 -14.86 28.77 9.66
C ALA A 253 -14.36 28.30 11.04
N GLY A 254 -13.12 27.78 11.11
CA GLY A 254 -12.58 27.20 12.34
C GLY A 254 -13.09 25.79 12.61
N ILE A 255 -13.59 25.10 11.58
CA ILE A 255 -14.07 23.71 11.67
C ILE A 255 -12.83 22.79 11.61
N PRO A 256 -12.58 22.00 12.66
CA PRO A 256 -11.48 21.04 12.67
C PRO A 256 -11.81 19.86 11.75
N TYR A 257 -10.87 19.47 10.88
CA TYR A 257 -11.08 18.41 9.90
C TYR A 257 -9.83 17.56 9.68
N LYS A 258 -10.02 16.35 9.14
CA LYS A 258 -8.97 15.46 8.68
C LYS A 258 -9.32 14.89 7.31
N VAL A 259 -8.39 15.01 6.36
CA VAL A 259 -8.51 14.44 5.01
C VAL A 259 -7.86 13.06 5.00
N VAL A 260 -8.66 12.04 4.72
CA VAL A 260 -8.21 10.65 4.53
C VAL A 260 -7.78 10.48 3.07
N GLY A 261 -6.61 9.87 2.84
CA GLY A 261 -6.08 9.71 1.48
C GLY A 261 -5.46 10.99 0.91
N GLY A 262 -4.97 11.88 1.78
CA GLY A 262 -4.06 12.97 1.42
C GLY A 262 -2.67 12.45 1.02
N VAL A 263 -1.64 13.30 1.06
CA VAL A 263 -0.26 12.78 0.93
C VAL A 263 0.04 11.97 2.20
N ARG A 264 0.04 10.65 2.05
CA ARG A 264 0.28 9.70 3.14
C ARG A 264 1.59 10.05 3.86
N PHE A 265 1.64 9.85 5.16
CA PHE A 265 2.84 10.14 5.97
C PHE A 265 4.11 9.54 5.35
N TYR A 266 4.06 8.26 4.97
CA TYR A 266 5.18 7.54 4.34
C TYR A 266 5.45 7.90 2.88
N GLU A 267 4.57 8.67 2.23
CA GLU A 267 4.79 9.18 0.87
C GLU A 267 5.53 10.52 0.83
N ARG A 268 5.63 11.22 1.97
CA ARG A 268 6.37 12.48 2.09
C ARG A 268 7.83 12.29 1.71
N ARG A 269 8.41 13.29 1.04
CA ARG A 269 9.73 13.14 0.39
C ARG A 269 10.81 12.74 1.40
N GLU A 270 10.87 13.47 2.51
CA GLU A 270 11.80 13.28 3.62
C GLU A 270 11.64 11.90 4.27
N ILE A 271 10.39 11.46 4.49
CA ILE A 271 10.12 10.13 5.06
C ILE A 271 10.57 9.03 4.10
N ARG A 272 10.24 9.15 2.80
CA ARG A 272 10.69 8.22 1.76
C ARG A 272 12.20 8.14 1.63
N ASP A 273 12.92 9.23 1.90
CA ASP A 273 14.39 9.23 1.87
C ASP A 273 14.95 8.40 3.04
N ILE A 274 14.44 8.60 4.25
CA ILE A 274 14.89 7.82 5.42
C ILE A 274 14.48 6.35 5.31
N VAL A 275 13.25 6.06 4.89
CA VAL A 275 12.81 4.68 4.61
C VAL A 275 13.69 4.02 3.54
N ALA A 276 14.16 4.77 2.54
CA ALA A 276 15.09 4.23 1.55
C ALA A 276 16.48 3.94 2.13
N TYR A 277 16.98 4.71 3.12
CA TYR A 277 18.18 4.32 3.87
C TYR A 277 17.95 3.01 4.61
N LEU A 278 16.86 2.93 5.38
CA LEU A 278 16.51 1.73 6.15
C LEU A 278 16.40 0.48 5.26
N ARG A 279 15.72 0.58 4.11
CA ARG A 279 15.63 -0.50 3.13
C ARG A 279 16.97 -0.95 2.57
N VAL A 280 17.93 -0.03 2.39
CA VAL A 280 19.27 -0.35 1.88
C VAL A 280 20.17 -0.97 2.96
N LEU A 281 19.95 -0.61 4.22
CA LEU A 281 20.65 -1.23 5.35
C LEU A 281 20.22 -2.69 5.50
N ASP A 282 18.92 -2.96 5.37
CA ASP A 282 18.31 -4.29 5.41
C ASP A 282 18.58 -5.12 4.13
N ASN A 283 18.27 -4.56 2.95
CA ASN A 283 18.48 -5.16 1.64
C ASN A 283 19.41 -4.29 0.76
N PRO A 284 20.73 -4.54 0.76
CA PRO A 284 21.68 -3.85 -0.12
C PRO A 284 21.41 -4.04 -1.62
N GLY A 285 20.63 -5.06 -2.00
CA GLY A 285 20.21 -5.33 -3.38
C GLY A 285 19.17 -4.36 -3.92
N ASP A 286 18.50 -3.57 -3.07
CA ASP A 286 17.50 -2.57 -3.49
C ASP A 286 18.15 -1.39 -4.22
N SER A 287 18.37 -1.57 -5.52
CA SER A 287 18.94 -0.54 -6.40
C SER A 287 18.07 0.71 -6.52
N VAL A 288 16.76 0.63 -6.29
CA VAL A 288 15.85 1.78 -6.39
C VAL A 288 16.06 2.69 -5.20
N SER A 289 16.03 2.13 -3.99
CA SER A 289 16.30 2.86 -2.75
C SER A 289 17.74 3.36 -2.70
N MET A 290 18.71 2.54 -3.11
CA MET A 290 20.14 2.92 -3.17
C MET A 290 20.37 4.15 -4.05
N ARG A 291 19.79 4.19 -5.26
CA ARG A 291 19.94 5.34 -6.18
C ARG A 291 19.26 6.60 -5.64
N ARG A 292 18.14 6.45 -4.92
CA ARG A 292 17.43 7.58 -4.28
C ARG A 292 18.29 8.29 -3.24
N ILE A 293 19.01 7.52 -2.42
CA ILE A 293 19.79 8.05 -1.29
C ILE A 293 21.24 8.38 -1.64
N LEU A 294 21.77 7.87 -2.76
CA LEU A 294 23.17 8.01 -3.18
C LEU A 294 23.69 9.45 -3.07
N ASN A 295 22.88 10.42 -3.49
CA ASN A 295 23.23 11.85 -3.46
C ASN A 295 22.21 12.70 -2.67
N THR A 296 21.53 12.08 -1.70
CA THR A 296 20.58 12.74 -0.79
C THR A 296 20.93 12.40 0.67
N PRO A 297 21.46 13.33 1.49
CA PRO A 297 21.90 14.70 1.19
C PRO A 297 22.96 14.80 0.08
N ARG A 298 23.16 16.00 -0.47
CA ARG A 298 24.11 16.21 -1.59
C ARG A 298 25.55 15.84 -1.20
N ARG A 299 26.12 14.84 -1.89
CA ARG A 299 27.50 14.33 -1.69
C ARG A 299 28.45 14.65 -2.84
N GLY A 300 27.96 15.26 -3.90
CA GLY A 300 28.75 15.54 -5.10
C GLY A 300 28.92 14.34 -6.03
N ILE A 301 28.05 13.34 -5.90
CA ILE A 301 27.93 12.21 -6.82
C ILE A 301 26.91 12.62 -7.89
N GLY A 302 27.39 12.98 -9.09
CA GLY A 302 26.52 13.42 -10.18
C GLY A 302 26.08 12.28 -11.11
N ASP A 303 25.10 12.56 -11.97
CA ASP A 303 24.47 11.60 -12.89
C ASP A 303 25.46 10.81 -13.74
N ARG A 304 26.56 11.43 -14.16
CA ARG A 304 27.62 10.75 -14.93
C ARG A 304 28.32 9.67 -14.12
N ALA A 305 28.59 9.92 -12.84
CA ALA A 305 29.23 8.94 -11.95
C ALA A 305 28.29 7.76 -11.70
N GLU A 306 27.02 8.04 -11.39
CA GLU A 306 25.97 7.03 -11.24
C GLU A 306 25.82 6.18 -12.51
N ALA A 307 25.81 6.80 -13.70
CA ALA A 307 25.74 6.09 -14.97
C ALA A 307 26.95 5.17 -15.19
N CYS A 308 28.17 5.59 -14.84
CA CYS A 308 29.35 4.72 -14.91
C CYS A 308 29.21 3.49 -14.01
N VAL A 309 28.70 3.66 -12.78
CA VAL A 309 28.45 2.56 -11.84
C VAL A 309 27.37 1.63 -12.37
N ALA A 310 26.25 2.18 -12.89
CA ALA A 310 25.17 1.39 -13.46
C ALA A 310 25.62 0.56 -14.67
N VAL A 311 26.39 1.15 -15.59
CA VAL A 311 26.96 0.44 -16.74
C VAL A 311 27.93 -0.65 -16.31
N TYR A 312 28.72 -0.42 -15.25
CA TYR A 312 29.60 -1.44 -14.69
C TYR A 312 28.81 -2.62 -14.11
N ALA A 313 27.76 -2.35 -13.33
CA ALA A 313 26.86 -3.37 -12.78
C ALA A 313 26.26 -4.24 -13.90
N GLU A 314 25.73 -3.60 -14.95
CA GLU A 314 25.15 -4.29 -16.11
C GLU A 314 26.17 -5.17 -16.86
N ASN A 315 27.39 -4.66 -17.10
CA ASN A 315 28.43 -5.40 -17.83
C ASN A 315 29.01 -6.59 -17.04
N THR A 316 29.00 -6.51 -15.71
CA THR A 316 29.55 -7.54 -14.83
C THR A 316 28.48 -8.51 -14.33
N GLY A 317 27.19 -8.19 -14.53
CA GLY A 317 26.08 -8.96 -13.96
C GLY A 317 26.02 -8.87 -12.43
N SER A 318 26.59 -7.83 -11.84
CA SER A 318 26.62 -7.61 -10.38
C SER A 318 25.50 -6.66 -9.93
N SER A 319 25.21 -6.62 -8.62
CA SER A 319 24.23 -5.68 -8.08
C SER A 319 24.77 -4.24 -8.15
N PHE A 320 23.87 -3.26 -8.05
CA PHE A 320 24.28 -1.86 -8.00
C PHE A 320 25.15 -1.56 -6.76
N ASN A 321 24.90 -2.24 -5.64
CA ASN A 321 25.72 -2.16 -4.44
C ASN A 321 27.13 -2.73 -4.66
N ASP A 322 27.26 -3.88 -5.31
CA ASP A 322 28.57 -4.46 -5.65
C ASP A 322 29.37 -3.53 -6.56
N ALA A 323 28.68 -2.89 -7.51
CA ALA A 323 29.30 -1.90 -8.38
C ALA A 323 29.73 -0.63 -7.63
N LEU A 324 29.00 -0.21 -6.59
CA LEU A 324 29.42 0.88 -5.69
C LEU A 324 30.65 0.48 -4.85
N GLN A 325 30.71 -0.75 -4.35
CA GLN A 325 31.90 -1.26 -3.67
C GLN A 325 33.11 -1.30 -4.62
N ALA A 326 32.93 -1.82 -5.84
CA ALA A 326 33.97 -1.81 -6.86
C ALA A 326 34.39 -0.38 -7.25
N ALA A 327 33.45 0.58 -7.27
CA ALA A 327 33.75 1.99 -7.49
C ALA A 327 34.59 2.58 -6.36
N ALA A 328 34.27 2.27 -5.09
CA ALA A 328 35.06 2.68 -3.93
C ALA A 328 36.50 2.13 -3.97
N GLU A 329 36.70 0.96 -4.58
CA GLU A 329 38.01 0.34 -4.80
C GLU A 329 38.73 0.82 -6.08
N GLY A 330 38.16 1.75 -6.84
CA GLY A 330 38.76 2.29 -8.06
C GLY A 330 38.71 1.34 -9.27
N LYS A 331 37.84 0.33 -9.26
CA LYS A 331 37.71 -0.68 -10.33
C LYS A 331 36.76 -0.26 -11.47
N VAL A 332 35.96 0.79 -11.28
CA VAL A 332 34.98 1.25 -12.27
C VAL A 332 35.62 2.20 -13.31
N PRO A 333 35.62 1.85 -14.61
CA PRO A 333 36.20 2.69 -15.65
C PRO A 333 35.46 4.04 -15.82
N MET A 334 36.18 5.06 -16.28
CA MET A 334 35.65 6.41 -16.58
C MET A 334 35.10 7.20 -15.38
N LEU A 335 35.25 6.67 -14.16
CA LEU A 335 34.97 7.39 -12.93
C LEU A 335 36.13 8.35 -12.60
N ASN A 336 35.81 9.59 -12.21
CA ASN A 336 36.84 10.54 -11.79
C ASN A 336 37.17 10.35 -10.30
N THR A 337 38.38 10.71 -9.89
CA THR A 337 38.88 10.52 -8.51
C THR A 337 38.04 11.23 -7.44
N ARG A 338 37.35 12.33 -7.78
CA ARG A 338 36.46 13.02 -6.82
C ARG A 338 35.22 12.18 -6.56
N SER A 339 34.56 11.71 -7.61
CA SER A 339 33.36 10.86 -7.52
C SER A 339 33.67 9.53 -6.87
N GLU A 340 34.84 8.93 -7.16
CA GLU A 340 35.36 7.73 -6.49
C GLU A 340 35.43 7.93 -4.97
N LYS A 341 36.07 9.01 -4.51
CA LYS A 341 36.16 9.34 -3.07
C LYS A 341 34.79 9.60 -2.43
N CYS A 342 33.88 10.29 -3.13
CA CYS A 342 32.53 10.53 -2.64
C CYS A 342 31.74 9.20 -2.49
N ILE A 343 31.89 8.28 -3.45
CA ILE A 343 31.27 6.94 -3.38
C ILE A 343 31.89 6.13 -2.24
N ALA A 344 33.22 6.14 -2.09
CA ALA A 344 33.89 5.45 -0.98
C ALA A 344 33.38 5.93 0.38
N GLY A 345 33.28 7.25 0.60
CA GLY A 345 32.71 7.80 1.84
C GLY A 345 31.24 7.46 2.05
N PHE A 346 30.45 7.29 0.98
CA PHE A 346 29.06 6.82 1.09
C PHE A 346 28.98 5.34 1.46
N VAL A 347 29.84 4.48 0.89
CA VAL A 347 29.91 3.05 1.25
C VAL A 347 30.34 2.90 2.71
N GLU A 348 31.37 3.62 3.15
CA GLU A 348 31.81 3.63 4.56
C GLU A 348 30.70 4.09 5.52
N LEU A 349 29.90 5.09 5.13
CA LEU A 349 28.74 5.53 5.89
C LEU A 349 27.70 4.42 6.04
N LEU A 350 27.38 3.70 4.96
CA LEU A 350 26.43 2.59 5.03
C LEU A 350 26.95 1.44 5.90
N ASP A 351 28.24 1.12 5.83
CA ASP A 351 28.84 0.08 6.66
C ASP A 351 28.86 0.46 8.15
N ASP A 352 29.11 1.74 8.49
CA ASP A 352 28.98 2.26 9.86
C ASP A 352 27.55 2.16 10.40
N LEU A 353 26.56 2.46 9.56
CA LEU A 353 25.14 2.35 9.92
C LEU A 353 24.70 0.89 10.05
N ARG A 354 25.17 -0.01 9.17
CA ARG A 354 24.90 -1.46 9.28
C ARG A 354 25.44 -2.06 10.58
N GLY A 355 26.56 -1.55 11.09
CA GLY A 355 27.10 -1.94 12.40
C GLY A 355 26.20 -1.60 13.60
N ARG A 356 25.08 -0.90 13.39
CA ARG A 356 24.11 -0.50 14.42
C ARG A 356 22.76 -1.22 14.30
N LEU A 357 22.63 -2.18 13.38
CA LEU A 357 21.38 -2.92 13.15
C LEU A 357 20.91 -3.72 14.37
N ASP A 358 21.85 -4.16 15.22
CA ASP A 358 21.54 -4.89 16.46
C ASP A 358 21.03 -3.99 17.60
N GLY A 359 20.99 -2.67 17.38
CA GLY A 359 20.53 -1.68 18.36
C GLY A 359 19.01 -1.43 18.30
N GLU A 360 18.56 -0.46 19.08
CA GLU A 360 17.15 -0.02 19.04
C GLU A 360 16.84 0.68 17.70
N LEU A 361 15.67 0.41 17.12
CA LEU A 361 15.29 0.97 15.83
C LEU A 361 15.22 2.50 15.85
N GLY A 362 14.69 3.10 16.92
CA GLY A 362 14.64 4.56 17.06
C GLY A 362 16.05 5.18 17.02
N GLU A 363 17.01 4.60 17.75
CA GLU A 363 18.41 5.02 17.72
C GLU A 363 19.04 4.85 16.33
N LEU A 364 18.67 3.80 15.58
CA LEU A 364 19.12 3.61 14.20
C LEU A 364 18.59 4.71 13.28
N VAL A 365 17.31 5.08 13.39
CA VAL A 365 16.70 6.17 12.60
C VAL A 365 17.37 7.51 12.93
N GLU A 366 17.61 7.79 14.20
CA GLU A 366 18.38 8.96 14.63
C GLU A 366 19.81 8.96 14.06
N ALA A 367 20.50 7.83 14.14
CA ALA A 367 21.84 7.69 13.59
C ALA A 367 21.86 7.92 12.08
N VAL A 368 20.86 7.44 11.33
CA VAL A 368 20.71 7.73 9.90
C VAL A 368 20.57 9.23 9.67
N LEU A 369 19.69 9.92 10.40
CA LEU A 369 19.46 11.36 10.27
C LEU A 369 20.73 12.19 10.52
N ASP A 370 21.47 11.84 11.56
CA ASP A 370 22.63 12.61 12.01
C ASP A 370 23.88 12.30 11.17
N ARG A 371 24.19 11.02 10.95
CA ARG A 371 25.41 10.59 10.23
C ARG A 371 25.36 10.90 8.75
N THR A 372 24.17 10.90 8.15
CA THR A 372 24.02 11.29 6.73
C THR A 372 24.10 12.81 6.54
N GLY A 373 23.92 13.59 7.61
CA GLY A 373 23.82 15.05 7.57
C GLY A 373 22.43 15.55 7.16
N TYR A 374 21.41 14.67 7.09
CA TYR A 374 20.06 15.04 6.65
C TYR A 374 19.42 16.03 7.63
N ARG A 375 19.55 15.76 8.94
CA ARG A 375 19.08 16.67 10.00
C ARG A 375 19.74 18.04 9.88
N THR A 376 21.07 18.06 9.78
CA THR A 376 21.85 19.30 9.68
C THR A 376 21.50 20.11 8.43
N GLU A 377 21.25 19.46 7.28
CA GLU A 377 20.81 20.15 6.06
C GLU A 377 19.51 20.92 6.30
N LEU A 378 18.50 20.26 6.89
CA LEU A 378 17.20 20.88 7.17
C LEU A 378 17.28 21.97 8.24
N GLU A 379 18.00 21.75 9.34
CA GLU A 379 18.17 22.73 10.42
C GLU A 379 18.92 24.00 9.96
N SER A 380 19.82 23.85 8.99
CA SER A 380 20.56 24.99 8.41
C SER A 380 19.75 25.82 7.41
N SER A 381 18.57 25.32 6.99
CA SER A 381 17.71 25.98 6.03
C SER A 381 16.87 27.08 6.66
N SER A 382 16.66 28.17 5.92
CA SER A 382 15.74 29.25 6.31
C SER A 382 14.33 29.08 5.72
N ASP A 383 14.06 27.97 5.02
CA ASP A 383 12.74 27.69 4.44
C ASP A 383 11.78 27.15 5.52
N PRO A 384 10.62 27.81 5.77
CA PRO A 384 9.62 27.29 6.70
C PRO A 384 9.14 25.87 6.36
N GLN A 385 9.21 25.45 5.09
CA GLN A 385 8.86 24.07 4.71
C GLN A 385 9.85 23.05 5.26
N ASP A 386 11.14 23.40 5.41
CA ASP A 386 12.14 22.47 5.94
C ASP A 386 11.99 22.24 7.44
N LEU A 387 11.46 23.21 8.18
CA LEU A 387 11.06 23.01 9.58
C LEU A 387 9.93 21.98 9.69
N ALA A 388 8.90 22.08 8.86
CA ALA A 388 7.82 21.09 8.84
C ALA A 388 8.32 19.69 8.43
N ARG A 389 9.33 19.59 7.56
CA ARG A 389 9.99 18.31 7.24
C ARG A 389 10.74 17.74 8.44
N LEU A 390 11.43 18.58 9.20
CA LEU A 390 12.12 18.17 10.43
C LEU A 390 11.13 17.60 11.45
N ASP A 391 9.97 18.25 11.63
CA ASP A 391 8.92 17.77 12.52
C ASP A 391 8.41 16.39 12.08
N ASN A 392 8.19 16.17 10.78
CA ASN A 392 7.82 14.85 10.25
C ASN A 392 8.88 13.78 10.53
N LEU A 393 10.16 14.12 10.46
CA LEU A 393 11.25 13.19 10.74
C LEU A 393 11.38 12.86 12.23
N ASN A 394 11.12 13.83 13.12
CA ASN A 394 11.04 13.57 14.55
C ASN A 394 9.84 12.68 14.91
N GLU A 395 8.72 12.84 14.20
CA GLU A 395 7.58 11.93 14.31
C GLU A 395 7.96 10.51 13.87
N LEU A 396 8.68 10.34 12.76
CA LEU A 396 9.17 9.03 12.31
C LEU A 396 10.08 8.36 13.35
N VAL A 397 10.95 9.12 14.01
CA VAL A 397 11.78 8.63 15.13
C VAL A 397 10.91 8.16 16.29
N SER A 398 9.89 8.94 16.64
CA SER A 398 8.95 8.60 17.72
C SER A 398 8.19 7.30 17.42
N VAL A 399 7.67 7.16 16.20
CA VAL A 399 7.01 5.93 15.71
C VAL A 399 7.95 4.72 15.75
N ALA A 400 9.24 4.91 15.43
CA ALA A 400 10.24 3.85 15.47
C ALA A 400 10.59 3.38 16.91
N HIS A 401 10.63 4.31 17.87
CA HIS A 401 10.78 3.98 19.29
C HIS A 401 9.56 3.26 19.85
N GLU A 402 8.36 3.76 19.53
CA GLU A 402 7.10 3.14 19.94
C GLU A 402 6.99 1.71 19.40
N PHE A 403 7.31 1.51 18.12
CA PHE A 403 7.34 0.16 17.51
C PHE A 403 8.28 -0.81 18.25
N SER A 404 9.48 -0.36 18.64
CA SER A 404 10.43 -1.18 19.39
C SER A 404 9.91 -1.50 20.80
N THR A 405 9.26 -0.53 21.43
CA THR A 405 8.68 -0.68 22.78
C THR A 405 7.49 -1.64 22.75
N ASP A 406 6.62 -1.53 21.76
CA ASP A 406 5.45 -2.40 21.58
C ASP A 406 5.85 -3.85 21.37
N LEU A 407 6.87 -4.10 20.52
CA LEU A 407 7.42 -5.44 20.32
C LEU A 407 7.97 -6.02 21.62
N ALA A 408 8.79 -5.25 22.35
CA ALA A 408 9.34 -5.70 23.63
C ALA A 408 8.24 -5.97 24.68
N ASN A 409 7.18 -5.16 24.70
CA ASN A 409 6.03 -5.35 25.58
C ASN A 409 5.25 -6.62 25.22
N ALA A 410 4.98 -6.85 23.93
CA ALA A 410 4.29 -8.05 23.45
C ALA A 410 5.08 -9.33 23.80
N GLU A 411 6.40 -9.29 23.62
CA GLU A 411 7.32 -10.37 24.03
C GLU A 411 7.26 -10.62 25.55
N ALA A 412 7.29 -9.56 26.36
CA ALA A 412 7.24 -9.65 27.81
C ALA A 412 5.89 -10.17 28.35
N LEU A 413 4.79 -9.85 27.66
CA LEU A 413 3.44 -10.31 28.00
C LEU A 413 3.15 -11.74 27.54
N GLY A 414 4.03 -12.34 26.73
CA GLY A 414 3.78 -13.64 26.10
C GLY A 414 2.60 -13.61 25.13
N GLU A 415 2.25 -12.42 24.63
CA GLU A 415 1.23 -12.20 23.59
C GLU A 415 1.79 -12.44 22.20
N VAL A 416 3.11 -12.60 22.08
CA VAL A 416 3.72 -13.27 20.93
C VAL A 416 3.29 -14.73 20.98
N ASP A 417 2.45 -15.14 20.03
CA ASP A 417 1.91 -16.49 19.93
C ASP A 417 3.02 -17.52 20.16
N PRO A 418 3.01 -18.25 21.30
CA PRO A 418 4.07 -19.16 21.64
C PRO A 418 3.95 -20.37 20.72
N ALA A 419 4.75 -20.36 19.65
CA ALA A 419 4.89 -21.34 18.57
C ALA A 419 4.24 -20.95 17.23
N ASP A 420 4.90 -20.02 16.52
CA ASP A 420 5.21 -20.28 15.13
C ASP A 420 6.72 -20.53 15.02
N GLU A 421 7.17 -21.74 15.39
CA GLU A 421 8.56 -22.20 15.17
C GLU A 421 9.00 -22.12 13.68
N ASP A 422 8.05 -21.86 12.78
CA ASP A 422 8.21 -21.83 11.33
C ASP A 422 8.18 -20.41 10.71
N ILE A 423 7.89 -19.35 11.48
CA ILE A 423 8.11 -17.97 11.02
C ILE A 423 9.58 -17.63 11.26
N PRO A 424 10.35 -17.26 10.23
CA PRO A 424 11.74 -16.82 10.43
C PRO A 424 11.78 -15.71 11.47
N ASP A 425 12.70 -15.79 12.42
CA ASP A 425 12.96 -14.68 13.34
C ASP A 425 13.58 -13.53 12.53
N THR A 426 12.71 -12.65 12.04
CA THR A 426 13.09 -11.46 11.27
C THR A 426 13.48 -10.33 12.21
N GLY A 427 14.48 -9.54 11.80
CA GLY A 427 14.97 -8.42 12.60
C GLY A 427 13.89 -7.36 12.82
N VAL A 428 14.01 -6.58 13.90
CA VAL A 428 13.07 -5.48 14.22
C VAL A 428 12.93 -4.49 13.05
N LEU A 429 14.02 -4.21 12.34
CA LEU A 429 14.02 -3.35 11.16
C LEU A 429 13.14 -3.90 10.02
N GLU A 430 13.25 -5.20 9.75
CA GLU A 430 12.48 -5.86 8.69
C GLU A 430 10.98 -5.82 9.02
N LYS A 431 10.60 -6.17 10.26
CA LYS A 431 9.22 -6.09 10.76
C LYS A 431 8.66 -4.66 10.68
N PHE A 432 9.49 -3.66 10.96
CA PHE A 432 9.09 -2.26 10.80
C PHE A 432 8.87 -1.88 9.34
N LEU A 433 9.80 -2.24 8.45
CA LEU A 433 9.71 -1.94 7.02
C LEU A 433 8.51 -2.64 6.36
N GLU A 434 8.14 -3.83 6.82
CA GLU A 434 6.93 -4.53 6.43
C GLU A 434 5.68 -3.71 6.82
N ARG A 435 5.56 -3.34 8.10
CA ARG A 435 4.44 -2.52 8.60
C ARG A 435 4.32 -1.21 7.82
N VAL A 436 5.43 -0.49 7.64
CA VAL A 436 5.48 0.77 6.89
C VAL A 436 5.02 0.60 5.43
N SER A 437 5.35 -0.54 4.81
CA SER A 437 5.02 -0.78 3.40
C SER A 437 3.55 -1.18 3.19
N LEU A 438 2.86 -1.68 4.21
CA LEU A 438 1.48 -2.18 4.15
C LEU A 438 0.42 -1.21 4.70
N VAL A 439 0.83 -0.09 5.32
CA VAL A 439 -0.11 0.92 5.85
C VAL A 439 -1.09 1.42 4.77
N ALA A 440 -2.37 1.38 5.09
CA ALA A 440 -3.48 1.78 4.22
C ALA A 440 -4.11 3.12 4.64
N ASP A 441 -4.87 3.75 3.74
CA ASP A 441 -5.59 5.01 4.04
C ASP A 441 -6.59 4.84 5.19
N ALA A 442 -7.12 3.63 5.40
CA ALA A 442 -8.03 3.32 6.52
C ALA A 442 -7.34 3.47 7.88
N ASP A 443 -6.02 3.29 7.95
CA ASP A 443 -5.23 3.50 9.16
C ASP A 443 -5.06 4.99 9.50
N GLU A 444 -5.40 5.88 8.56
CA GLU A 444 -5.42 7.34 8.78
C GLU A 444 -6.79 7.83 9.30
N LEU A 445 -7.78 6.96 9.50
CA LEU A 445 -9.05 7.38 10.11
C LEU A 445 -8.80 7.96 11.51
N PRO A 446 -9.35 9.15 11.85
CA PRO A 446 -9.20 9.69 13.19
C PRO A 446 -9.88 8.78 14.21
N GLU A 447 -9.24 8.61 15.38
CA GLU A 447 -9.82 7.84 16.47
C GLU A 447 -11.17 8.45 16.91
N HIS A 448 -12.08 7.59 17.37
CA HIS A 448 -13.34 8.03 17.95
C HIS A 448 -13.10 9.00 19.11
N GLY A 449 -13.54 10.25 18.94
CA GLY A 449 -13.35 11.31 19.93
C GLY A 449 -12.27 12.35 19.57
N ALA A 450 -11.60 12.23 18.42
CA ALA A 450 -10.57 13.18 17.96
C ALA A 450 -11.05 14.64 17.82
N GLY A 451 -12.36 14.85 17.71
CA GLY A 451 -13.02 16.16 17.62
C GLY A 451 -12.96 16.77 16.22
N VAL A 452 -12.91 15.97 15.15
CA VAL A 452 -12.66 16.43 13.77
C VAL A 452 -13.67 15.86 12.78
N VAL A 453 -14.03 16.67 11.77
CA VAL A 453 -14.79 16.22 10.59
C VAL A 453 -13.92 15.32 9.73
N THR A 454 -14.45 14.19 9.28
CA THR A 454 -13.73 13.28 8.37
C THR A 454 -14.03 13.62 6.91
N MET A 455 -13.01 13.80 6.09
CA MET A 455 -13.12 14.08 4.65
C MET A 455 -12.49 12.95 3.85
N MET A 456 -13.23 12.34 2.90
CA MET A 456 -12.71 11.20 2.12
C MET A 456 -13.35 11.01 0.74
#